data_AF-A0A967PVX8-F1
#
_entry.id   AF-A0A967PVX8-F1
#
_cell.length_a   1.000
_cell.length_b   1.000
_cell.length_c   1.000
_cell.angle_alpha   90.00
_cell.angle_beta   90.00
_cell.angle_gamma   90.00
#
_symmetry.space_group_name_H-M   'P 1'
#
loop_
_entity.id
_entity.type
_entity.pdbx_description
1 polymer ?
#
loop_
_entity_poly.entity_id
_entity_poly.type
_entity_poly.pdbx_seq_one_letter_code
_entity_poly.pdbx_strand_id
1 'polypeptide(L)'
;METASGEALGVVSGVDVDADTHTVKMYRVKSRGLIKGLLNDELLVASSQVVSIDKERMVVSDNVVGERALNAKKIVQVARGTSPEVTSTLESSQK
;
A
#
# COMPACT_ATOMS: atom_id res chain seq x y z
N MET A 1 8.89 9.31 -9.42
CA MET A 1 7.61 8.65 -9.06
C MET A 1 7.94 7.37 -8.33
N GLU A 2 7.24 7.12 -7.24
CA GLU A 2 7.45 5.95 -6.39
C GLU A 2 6.12 5.33 -5.96
N THR A 3 6.15 4.07 -5.58
CA THR A 3 5.01 3.43 -4.93
C THR A 3 4.93 3.81 -3.45
N ALA A 4 3.79 3.59 -2.83
CA ALA A 4 3.58 3.79 -1.40
C ALA A 4 4.45 2.87 -0.53
N SER A 5 4.94 1.74 -1.08
CA SER A 5 5.95 0.89 -0.43
C SER A 5 7.40 1.38 -0.63
N GLY A 6 7.60 2.48 -1.37
CA GLY A 6 8.90 3.11 -1.60
C GLY A 6 9.67 2.59 -2.82
N GLU A 7 9.02 1.84 -3.72
CA GLU A 7 9.68 1.36 -4.94
C GLU A 7 9.69 2.46 -6.01
N ALA A 8 10.87 2.77 -6.55
CA ALA A 8 11.02 3.78 -7.61
C ALA A 8 10.53 3.22 -8.95
N LEU A 9 9.51 3.87 -9.54
CA LEU A 9 8.93 3.46 -10.82
C LEU A 9 9.58 4.14 -12.02
N GLY A 10 9.85 5.45 -11.90
CA GLY A 10 10.41 6.23 -13.00
C GLY A 10 9.94 7.69 -13.03
N VAL A 11 9.82 8.22 -14.25
CA VAL A 11 9.43 9.60 -14.53
C VAL A 11 8.20 9.65 -15.44
N VAL A 12 7.30 10.60 -15.19
CA VAL A 12 6.12 10.80 -16.03
C VAL A 12 6.57 11.32 -17.40
N SER A 13 6.17 10.63 -18.47
CA SER A 13 6.46 10.98 -19.86
C SER A 13 5.25 11.56 -20.58
N GLY A 14 4.04 11.34 -20.08
CA GLY A 14 2.82 11.80 -20.71
C GLY A 14 1.59 11.62 -19.82
N VAL A 15 0.48 12.22 -20.25
CA VAL A 15 -0.80 12.16 -19.55
C VAL A 15 -1.90 11.91 -20.58
N ASP A 16 -2.79 10.98 -20.28
CA ASP A 16 -4.02 10.76 -21.05
C ASP A 16 -5.17 11.48 -20.35
N VAL A 17 -5.80 12.38 -21.10
CA VAL A 17 -6.92 13.19 -20.63
C VAL A 17 -8.18 12.70 -21.33
N ASP A 18 -9.24 12.51 -20.54
CA ASP A 18 -10.59 12.31 -21.06
C ASP A 18 -11.08 13.64 -21.66
N ALA A 19 -11.38 13.64 -22.95
CA ALA A 19 -11.73 14.84 -23.69
C ALA A 19 -13.12 15.37 -23.32
N ASP A 20 -14.03 14.50 -22.88
CA ASP A 20 -15.40 14.87 -22.55
C ASP A 20 -15.47 15.49 -21.15
N THR A 21 -14.72 14.94 -20.19
CA THR A 21 -14.73 15.40 -18.79
C THR A 21 -13.58 16.34 -18.44
N HIS A 22 -12.59 16.50 -19.34
CA HIS A 22 -11.35 17.24 -19.08
C HIS A 22 -10.60 16.71 -17.83
N THR A 23 -10.67 15.41 -17.57
CA THR A 23 -10.03 14.79 -16.40
C THR A 23 -8.86 13.90 -16.81
N VAL A 24 -7.84 13.85 -15.97
CA VAL A 24 -6.72 12.92 -16.17
C VAL A 24 -7.17 11.50 -15.88
N LYS A 25 -6.98 10.61 -16.85
CA LYS A 25 -7.30 9.19 -16.74
C LYS A 25 -6.07 8.34 -16.43
N MET A 26 -4.98 8.59 -17.16
CA MET A 26 -3.74 7.81 -17.03
C MET A 26 -2.51 8.72 -17.06
N TYR A 27 -1.47 8.29 -16.35
CA TYR A 27 -0.11 8.79 -16.46
C TYR A 27 0.74 7.74 -17.16
N ARG A 28 1.50 8.17 -18.18
CA ARG A 28 2.51 7.35 -18.84
C ARG A 28 3.84 7.59 -18.13
N VAL A 29 4.51 6.51 -17.75
CA VAL A 29 5.71 6.57 -16.92
C VAL A 29 6.82 5.82 -17.63
N LYS A 30 7.87 6.55 -18.00
CA LYS A 30 9.11 5.93 -18.49
C LYS A 30 9.89 5.40 -17.31
N SER A 31 10.11 4.09 -17.31
CA SER A 31 10.95 3.47 -16.29
C SER A 31 12.39 3.98 -16.40
N ARG A 32 13.03 4.20 -15.25
CA ARG A 32 14.45 4.59 -15.17
C ARG A 32 15.40 3.39 -15.02
N GLY A 33 14.93 2.16 -15.26
CA GLY A 33 15.78 0.98 -15.16
C GLY A 33 15.05 -0.33 -15.45
N LEU A 34 15.62 -1.43 -14.93
CA LEU A 34 15.06 -2.78 -15.01
C LEU A 34 13.93 -2.96 -14.00
N ILE A 35 12.75 -2.39 -14.25
CA ILE A 35 11.54 -3.03 -13.71
C ILE A 35 11.53 -4.42 -14.33
N LYS A 36 11.75 -5.46 -13.49
CA LYS A 36 11.85 -6.85 -13.97
C LYS A 36 10.56 -7.20 -14.71
N GLY A 37 10.66 -7.42 -16.03
CA GLY A 37 9.53 -7.75 -16.90
C GLY A 37 9.00 -6.61 -17.77
N LEU A 38 9.49 -5.38 -17.62
CA LEU A 38 9.06 -4.21 -18.40
C LEU A 38 10.23 -3.68 -19.24
N LEU A 39 10.71 -4.49 -20.18
CA LEU A 39 12.02 -4.26 -20.81
C LEU A 39 12.07 -3.13 -21.83
N ASN A 40 10.95 -2.55 -22.29
CA ASN A 40 10.95 -1.35 -23.16
C ASN A 40 9.63 -0.56 -23.15
N ASP A 41 8.73 -0.85 -22.22
CA ASP A 41 7.37 -0.30 -22.25
C ASP A 41 7.15 0.84 -21.25
N GLU A 42 6.30 1.79 -21.65
CA GLU A 42 5.78 2.78 -20.73
C GLU A 42 4.86 2.10 -19.71
N LEU A 43 5.06 2.40 -18.43
CA LEU A 43 4.14 1.99 -17.38
C LEU A 43 2.93 2.93 -17.39
N LEU A 44 1.73 2.36 -17.50
CA LEU A 44 0.48 3.09 -17.36
C LEU A 44 0.04 3.07 -15.90
N VAL A 45 -0.24 4.25 -15.35
CA VAL A 45 -0.73 4.42 -13.98
C VAL A 45 -2.03 5.19 -14.02
N ALA A 46 -3.10 4.59 -13.50
CA ALA A 46 -4.40 5.26 -13.42
C ALA A 46 -4.36 6.41 -12.42
N SER A 47 -5.08 7.49 -12.70
CA SER A 47 -5.20 8.63 -11.78
C SER A 47 -5.77 8.23 -10.42
N SER A 48 -6.60 7.19 -10.37
CA SER A 48 -7.15 6.61 -9.15
C SER A 48 -6.11 5.94 -8.23
N GLN A 49 -4.93 5.60 -8.75
CA GLN A 49 -3.83 5.05 -7.96
C GLN A 49 -2.93 6.13 -7.35
N VAL A 50 -3.08 7.39 -7.76
CA VAL A 50 -2.28 8.50 -7.22
C VAL A 50 -2.74 8.80 -5.80
N VAL A 51 -1.83 8.59 -4.85
CA VAL A 51 -2.06 8.88 -3.42
C VAL A 51 -1.72 10.34 -3.13
N SER A 52 -0.62 10.84 -3.70
CA SER A 52 -0.24 12.24 -3.60
C SER A 52 0.60 12.68 -4.79
N ILE A 53 0.53 13.97 -5.10
CA ILE A 53 1.34 14.62 -6.12
C ILE A 53 1.74 16.01 -5.63
N ASP A 54 3.03 16.31 -5.74
CA ASP A 54 3.61 17.61 -5.49
C ASP A 54 4.66 17.96 -6.56
N LYS A 55 5.37 19.07 -6.38
CA LYS A 55 6.37 19.56 -7.36
C LYS A 55 7.58 18.64 -7.47
N GLU A 56 7.89 17.87 -6.44
CA GLU A 56 9.08 17.03 -6.36
C GLU A 56 8.77 15.60 -6.77
N ARG A 57 7.58 15.08 -6.38
CA ARG A 57 7.25 13.68 -6.57
C ARG A 57 5.76 13.38 -6.66
N MET A 58 5.50 12.20 -7.23
CA MET A 58 4.19 11.54 -7.28
C MET A 58 4.32 10.18 -6.59
N VAL A 59 3.41 9.90 -5.66
CA VAL A 59 3.33 8.64 -4.91
C VAL A 59 2.06 7.89 -5.34
N VAL A 60 2.20 6.62 -5.66
CA VAL A 60 1.08 5.77 -6.10
C VAL A 60 0.88 4.55 -5.24
N SER A 61 -0.36 4.08 -5.12
CA SER A 61 -0.68 2.87 -4.39
C SER A 61 -0.16 1.63 -5.13
N ASP A 62 0.36 0.68 -4.37
CA ASP A 62 0.73 -0.66 -4.82
C ASP A 62 -0.05 -1.72 -4.01
N ASN A 63 0.01 -2.96 -4.45
CA ASN A 63 -0.62 -4.08 -3.73
C ASN A 63 0.16 -4.53 -2.48
N VAL A 64 1.38 -4.02 -2.25
CA VAL A 64 2.26 -4.46 -1.16
C VAL A 64 1.85 -3.82 0.17
N VAL A 65 1.39 -2.56 0.17
CA VAL A 65 0.92 -1.88 1.39
C VAL A 65 -0.30 -2.57 2.01
N GLY A 66 -1.19 -3.15 1.19
CA GLY A 66 -2.36 -3.89 1.66
C GLY A 66 -1.99 -5.10 2.54
N GLU A 67 -0.95 -5.84 2.17
CA GLU A 67 -0.52 -7.05 2.91
C GLU A 67 0.07 -6.73 4.28
N ARG A 68 0.82 -5.62 4.41
CA ARG A 68 1.39 -5.20 5.71
C ARG A 68 0.31 -4.73 6.69
N ALA A 69 -0.70 -4.01 6.20
CA ALA A 69 -1.82 -3.55 7.02
C ALA A 69 -2.74 -4.71 7.48
N LEU A 70 -2.95 -5.72 6.62
CA LEU A 70 -3.71 -6.92 6.97
C LEU A 70 -3.00 -7.74 8.06
N ASN A 71 -1.66 -7.89 7.96
CA ASN A 71 -0.87 -8.59 8.96
C ASN A 71 -0.82 -7.86 10.32
N ALA A 72 -0.72 -6.52 10.32
CA ALA A 72 -0.77 -5.74 11.56
C ALA A 72 -2.11 -5.87 12.30
N LYS A 73 -3.25 -5.90 11.57
CA LYS A 73 -4.58 -6.10 12.18
C LYS A 73 -4.73 -7.49 12.79
N LYS A 74 -4.13 -8.52 12.18
CA LYS A 74 -4.13 -9.89 12.72
C LYS A 74 -3.38 -9.97 14.06
N ILE A 75 -2.25 -9.28 14.20
CA ILE A 75 -1.48 -9.24 15.47
C ILE A 75 -2.26 -8.53 16.58
N VAL A 76 -2.95 -7.43 16.27
CA VAL A 76 -3.74 -6.67 17.26
C VAL A 76 -4.98 -7.43 17.73
N GLN A 77 -5.59 -8.28 16.90
CA GLN A 77 -6.76 -9.06 17.26
C GLN A 77 -6.41 -10.26 18.17
N VAL A 78 -5.22 -10.85 18.02
CA VAL A 78 -4.71 -11.93 18.89
C VAL A 78 -4.36 -11.39 20.28
N ALA A 79 -3.82 -10.17 20.37
CA ALA A 79 -3.47 -9.53 21.66
C ALA A 79 -4.69 -9.09 22.49
N ARG A 80 -5.90 -9.05 21.92
CA ARG A 80 -7.14 -8.64 22.62
C ARG A 80 -8.04 -9.82 23.01
N GLY A 81 -7.58 -11.06 22.83
CA GLY A 81 -8.44 -12.24 22.89
C GLY A 81 -7.87 -13.44 23.66
N THR A 82 -7.21 -13.25 24.80
CA THR A 82 -7.04 -14.32 25.80
C THR A 82 -6.93 -13.72 27.21
N SER A 83 -8.06 -13.68 27.93
CA SER A 83 -8.02 -13.72 29.40
C SER A 83 -7.69 -15.15 29.81
N PRO A 84 -6.61 -15.42 30.56
CA PRO A 84 -6.47 -16.71 31.22
C PRO A 84 -7.52 -16.79 32.33
N GLU A 85 -8.47 -17.70 32.16
CA GLU A 85 -9.31 -18.23 33.23
C GLU A 85 -8.39 -18.89 34.25
N VAL A 86 -8.16 -18.23 35.39
CA VAL A 86 -7.46 -18.84 36.53
C VAL A 86 -8.52 -19.45 37.43
N THR A 87 -8.78 -20.74 37.23
CA THR A 87 -9.51 -21.59 38.17
C THR A 87 -8.73 -21.62 39.49
N SER A 88 -9.16 -20.83 40.48
CA SER A 88 -8.64 -20.91 41.83
C SER A 88 -9.40 -22.00 42.60
N THR A 89 -8.86 -23.21 42.59
CA THR A 89 -9.04 -24.16 43.69
C THR A 89 -7.77 -24.08 44.52
N LEU A 90 -7.87 -23.74 45.81
CA LEU A 90 -6.99 -24.17 46.90
C LEU A 90 -7.52 -23.63 48.25
N GLU A 91 -8.16 -24.55 48.96
CA GLU A 91 -8.19 -24.72 50.42
C GLU A 91 -8.11 -23.51 51.36
N SER A 92 -9.26 -23.18 51.97
CA SER A 92 -9.34 -22.48 53.25
C SER A 92 -9.13 -23.46 54.41
N SER A 93 -7.93 -23.45 54.98
CA SER A 93 -7.62 -24.07 56.27
C SER A 93 -8.27 -23.24 57.39
N GLN A 94 -9.26 -23.80 58.07
CA GLN A 94 -9.88 -23.20 59.26
C GLN A 94 -9.09 -23.58 60.51
N LYS A 95 -8.76 -22.58 61.34
CA LYS A 95 -8.59 -22.75 62.78
C LYS A 95 -9.05 -21.49 63.51
#